data_AF-A0A429F4A2-F1
#
_entry.id   AF-A0A429F4A2-F1
#
_cell.length_a   1.000
_cell.length_b   1.000
_cell.length_c   1.000
_cell.angle_alpha   90.00
_cell.angle_beta   90.00
_cell.angle_gamma   90.00
#
_symmetry.space_group_name_H-M   'P 1'
#
loop_
_entity.id
_entity.type
_entity.pdbx_description
1 polymer ?
#
loop_
_entity_poly.entity_id
_entity_poly.type
_entity_poly.pdbx_seq_one_letter_code
_entity_poly.pdbx_strand_id
1 'polypeptide(L)' 'MKNEPQTLRDAHADAIARRPRLEADMSEWLRFHRANARMYREVSEVDRWHHHELRYWVGFEERKAEEMAARIGAAGSSS' A
#
# COMPACT_ATOMS: atom_id res chain seq x y z
N MET A 1 -21.95 1.27 6.23
CA MET A 1 -20.73 0.45 6.37
C MET A 1 -19.90 0.64 5.11
N LYS A 2 -18.61 0.98 5.20
CA LYS A 2 -17.73 0.81 4.03
C LYS A 2 -17.48 -0.68 3.92
N ASN A 3 -17.93 -1.30 2.83
CA ASN A 3 -17.60 -2.69 2.58
C ASN A 3 -16.10 -2.78 2.33
N GLU A 4 -15.45 -3.77 2.94
CA GLU A 4 -14.05 -4.08 2.66
C GLU A 4 -13.90 -4.35 1.16
N PRO A 5 -12.81 -3.90 0.51
CA PRO A 5 -12.59 -4.19 -0.91
C PRO A 5 -12.64 -5.69 -1.17
N GLN A 6 -13.39 -6.12 -2.19
CA GLN A 6 -13.51 -7.54 -2.56
C GLN A 6 -13.00 -7.84 -3.96
N THR A 7 -12.71 -6.80 -4.75
CA THR A 7 -12.19 -6.93 -6.11
C THR A 7 -10.95 -6.05 -6.29
N LEU A 8 -10.12 -6.36 -7.29
CA LEU A 8 -9.02 -5.47 -7.67
C LEU A 8 -9.47 -4.02 -7.91
N ARG A 9 -10.63 -3.84 -8.55
CA ARG A 9 -11.21 -2.51 -8.80
C ARG A 9 -11.51 -1.77 -7.51
N ASP A 10 -12.14 -2.43 -6.54
CA ASP A 10 -12.49 -1.81 -5.27
C ASP A 10 -11.22 -1.47 -4.47
N ALA A 11 -10.20 -2.34 -4.54
CA ALA A 11 -8.91 -2.12 -3.90
C ALA A 11 -8.21 -0.88 -4.50
N HIS A 12 -8.24 -0.70 -5.82
CA HIS A 12 -7.72 0.51 -6.46
C HIS A 12 -8.50 1.75 -6.05
N ALA A 13 -9.83 1.69 -6.00
CA ALA A 13 -10.66 2.81 -5.58
C ALA A 13 -10.35 3.24 -4.14
N ASP A 14 -10.20 2.27 -3.22
CA ASP A 14 -9.84 2.53 -1.83
C ASP A 14 -8.41 3.09 -1.69
N ALA A 15 -7.43 2.52 -2.42
CA ALA A 15 -6.07 3.04 -2.45
C ALA A 15 -6.00 4.50 -2.93
N ILE A 16 -6.77 4.86 -3.97
CA ILE A 16 -6.86 6.24 -4.46
C ILE A 16 -7.47 7.16 -3.39
N ALA A 17 -8.55 6.73 -2.74
CA ALA A 17 -9.23 7.52 -1.72
C ALA A 17 -8.39 7.76 -0.46
N ARG A 18 -7.50 6.82 -0.10
CA ARG A 18 -6.59 6.93 1.05
C ARG A 18 -5.21 7.49 0.72
N ARG A 19 -4.93 7.82 -0.55
CA ARG A 19 -3.61 8.26 -0.97
C ARG A 19 -3.21 9.54 -0.22
N PRO A 20 -2.02 9.58 0.40
CA PRO A 20 -1.50 10.80 1.02
C PRO A 20 -1.37 11.94 0.00
N ARG A 21 -1.37 13.18 0.50
CA ARG A 21 -1.00 14.36 -0.30
C ARG A 21 0.45 14.24 -0.78
N LEU A 22 0.78 14.94 -1.86
CA LEU A 22 2.12 14.86 -2.46
C LEU A 22 3.21 15.34 -1.48
N GLU A 23 2.87 16.32 -0.64
CA GLU A 23 3.74 16.94 0.35
C GLU A 23 3.67 16.23 1.72
N ALA A 24 2.91 15.13 1.83
CA ALA A 24 2.82 14.39 3.08
C ALA A 24 4.17 13.84 3.50
N ASP A 25 4.40 13.78 4.82
CA ASP A 25 5.65 13.28 5.37
C ASP A 25 5.91 11.83 4.94
N MET A 26 7.20 11.49 4.89
CA MET A 26 7.65 10.14 4.53
C MET A 26 7.04 9.06 5.44
N SER A 27 6.76 9.39 6.70
CA SER A 27 6.12 8.45 7.64
C SER A 27 4.67 8.15 7.26
N GLU A 28 3.96 9.09 6.65
CA GLU A 28 2.60 8.91 6.16
C GLU A 28 2.56 8.04 4.92
N TRP A 29 3.47 8.30 3.97
CA TRP A 29 3.68 7.42 2.81
C TRP A 29 4.05 5.99 3.23
N LEU A 30 4.91 5.81 4.22
CA LEU A 30 5.24 4.50 4.76
C LEU A 30 4.00 3.77 5.31
N ARG A 31 3.17 4.46 6.10
CA ARG A 31 1.92 3.89 6.63
C ARG A 31 0.96 3.50 5.50
N PHE A 32 0.83 4.36 4.49
CA PHE A 32 -0.01 4.11 3.32
C PHE A 32 0.43 2.84 2.55
N HIS A 33 1.71 2.73 2.19
CA HIS A 33 2.22 1.58 1.45
C HIS A 33 2.04 0.26 2.22
N ARG A 34 2.31 0.26 3.53
CA ARG A 34 2.06 -0.92 4.39
C ARG A 34 0.59 -1.31 4.44
N ALA A 35 -0.30 -0.33 4.58
CA ALA A 35 -1.74 -0.57 4.59
C ALA A 35 -2.22 -1.14 3.25
N ASN A 36 -1.72 -0.62 2.13
CA ASN A 36 -2.07 -1.14 0.80
C ASN A 36 -1.54 -2.54 0.56
N ALA A 37 -0.30 -2.84 0.97
CA ALA A 37 0.25 -4.19 0.86
C ALA A 37 -0.63 -5.22 1.60
N ARG A 38 -1.11 -4.87 2.81
CA ARG A 38 -2.05 -5.70 3.57
C ARG A 38 -3.38 -5.86 2.83
N MET A 39 -3.97 -4.74 2.37
CA MET A 39 -5.24 -4.75 1.66
C MET A 39 -5.18 -5.60 0.39
N TYR A 40 -4.22 -5.37 -0.52
CA TYR A 40 -4.11 -6.14 -1.75
C TYR A 40 -3.86 -7.63 -1.49
N ARG A 41 -3.18 -7.98 -0.39
CA ARG A 41 -3.00 -9.36 0.04
C ARG A 41 -4.33 -10.00 0.42
N GLU A 42 -5.11 -9.35 1.27
CA GLU A 42 -6.44 -9.81 1.69
C GLU A 42 -7.37 -9.97 0.47
N VAL A 43 -7.38 -8.98 -0.43
CA VAL A 43 -8.20 -9.04 -1.65
C VAL A 43 -7.73 -10.16 -2.58
N SER A 44 -6.42 -10.46 -2.64
CA SER A 44 -5.90 -11.57 -3.47
C SER A 44 -6.41 -12.95 -3.06
N GLU A 45 -6.87 -13.09 -1.82
CA GLU A 45 -7.46 -14.33 -1.32
C GLU A 45 -8.92 -14.47 -1.73
N VAL A 46 -9.61 -13.34 -1.93
CA VAL A 46 -11.04 -13.25 -2.30
C VAL A 46 -11.22 -13.20 -3.82
N ASP A 47 -10.57 -12.27 -4.50
CA ASP A 47 -10.62 -12.10 -5.96
C ASP A 47 -9.61 -13.01 -6.65
N ARG A 48 -10.00 -14.29 -6.77
CA ARG A 48 -9.17 -15.32 -7.38
C ARG A 48 -8.93 -15.10 -8.88
N TRP A 49 -9.76 -14.29 -9.54
CA TRP A 49 -9.59 -13.97 -10.96
C TRP A 49 -8.40 -13.03 -11.19
N HIS A 50 -8.21 -12.06 -10.29
CA HIS A 50 -7.08 -11.12 -10.33
C HIS A 50 -5.96 -11.47 -9.34
N HIS A 51 -5.92 -12.71 -8.84
CA HIS A 51 -4.97 -13.13 -7.80
C HIS A 51 -3.53 -12.72 -8.10
N HIS A 52 -3.04 -12.99 -9.32
CA HIS A 52 -1.66 -12.69 -9.70
C HIS A 52 -1.39 -11.19 -9.80
N GLU A 53 -2.35 -10.40 -10.27
CA GLU A 53 -2.23 -8.94 -10.35
C GLU A 53 -2.26 -8.31 -8.95
N LEU A 54 -3.15 -8.78 -8.08
CA LEU A 54 -3.19 -8.37 -6.68
C LEU A 54 -1.87 -8.71 -5.96
N ARG A 55 -1.31 -9.91 -6.19
CA ARG A 55 0.00 -10.29 -5.66
C ARG A 55 1.14 -9.42 -6.19
N TYR A 56 1.07 -8.99 -7.45
CA TYR A 56 2.01 -8.01 -7.98
C TYR A 56 1.93 -6.69 -7.19
N TRP A 57 0.72 -6.19 -6.92
CA TRP A 57 0.52 -4.98 -6.14
C TRP A 57 1.00 -5.11 -4.69
N VAL A 58 0.83 -6.27 -4.05
CA VAL A 58 1.44 -6.56 -2.74
C VAL A 58 2.94 -6.31 -2.77
N GLY A 59 3.66 -6.94 -3.71
CA GLY A 59 5.11 -6.79 -3.82
C GLY A 59 5.54 -5.38 -4.24
N PHE A 60 4.72 -4.66 -5.03
CA PHE A 60 4.97 -3.26 -5.36
C PHE A 60 4.91 -2.37 -4.10
N GLU A 61 3.86 -2.52 -3.30
CA GLU A 61 3.64 -1.71 -2.10
C GLU A 61 4.66 -2.04 -1.00
N GLU A 62 5.05 -3.31 -0.85
CA GLU A 62 6.11 -3.72 0.09
C GLU A 62 7.44 -3.06 -0.25
N ARG A 63 7.87 -3.09 -1.52
CA ARG A 63 9.10 -2.42 -1.96
C ARG A 63 9.04 -0.91 -1.70
N LYS A 64 7.87 -0.28 -1.91
CA LYS A 64 7.71 1.15 -1.61
C LYS A 64 7.77 1.44 -0.11
N ALA A 65 7.20 0.58 0.72
CA ALA A 65 7.34 0.69 2.17
C ALA A 65 8.81 0.55 2.62
N GLU A 66 9.54 -0.42 2.08
CA GLU A 66 10.97 -0.62 2.37
C GLU A 66 11.81 0.59 1.96
N GLU A 67 11.59 1.10 0.73
CA GLU A 67 12.22 2.31 0.21
C GLU A 67 11.98 3.53 1.14
N MET A 68 10.76 3.71 1.65
CA MET A 68 10.45 4.81 2.57
C MET A 68 11.10 4.61 3.93
N ALA A 69 11.05 3.40 4.49
CA ALA A 69 11.66 3.08 5.77
C ALA A 69 13.18 3.31 5.74
N ALA A 70 13.86 2.90 4.67
CA ALA A 70 15.30 3.11 4.49
C ALA A 70 15.65 4.61 4.47
N ARG A 71 14.88 5.43 3.73
CA ARG A 71 15.09 6.88 3.67
C ARG A 71 14.87 7.57 5.01
N ILE A 72 13.84 7.17 5.76
CA ILE A 72 13.58 7.69 7.13
C ILE A 72 14.76 7.36 8.05
N GLY A 73 15.28 6.12 7.99
CA GLY A 73 16.45 5.71 8.78
C GLY A 73 17.72 6.49 8.43
N ALA A 74 17.95 6.75 7.14
CA ALA A 74 19.09 7.55 6.69
C ALA A 74 19.01 9.02 7.16
N ALA A 75 17.81 9.62 7.13
CA ALA A 75 17.59 10.97 7.62
C ALA A 75 17.81 11.08 9.14
N GLY A 76 17.32 10.09 9.91
CA GLY A 76 17.52 10.05 11.37
C GLY A 76 18.97 9.78 11.81
N SER A 77 19.76 9.12 10.97
CA SER A 77 21.19 8.85 11.23
C SER A 77 22.11 10.03 10.88
N SER A 78 21.58 11.08 10.24
CA SER A 78 22.34 12.27 9.82
C SER A 78 22.19 13.45 10.80
N SER A 79 21.63 13.22 11.99
CA SER A 79 21.42 14.22 13.05
C SER A 79 22.33 13.98 14.25
#